data_AF-A0A1M6BDF9-F1
#
_entry.id   AF-A0A1M6BDF9-F1
#
_cell.length_a   1.000
_cell.length_b   1.000
_cell.length_c   1.000
_cell.angle_alpha   90.00
_cell.angle_beta   90.00
_cell.angle_gamma   90.00
#
_symmetry.space_group_name_H-M   'P 1'
#
loop_
_entity.id
_entity.type
_entity.pdbx_description
1 polymer ?
#
loop_
_entity_poly.entity_id
_entity_poly.type
_entity_poly.pdbx_seq_one_letter_code
_entity_poly.pdbx_strand_id
1 'polypeptide(L)' 'MEEIVLKIRDKSKLKFLKQLLEQLDFVEMKKSKSVEHSDHNFFDSAGMWEGRDIDSRRLRDEAWTRK' A
#
# COMPACT_ATOMS: atom_id res chain seq x y z
N MET A 1 -11.41 -20.78 -14.54
CA MET A 1 -11.80 -19.97 -13.36
C MET A 1 -12.28 -18.63 -13.89
N GLU A 2 -13.44 -18.18 -13.45
CA GLU A 2 -14.01 -16.89 -13.85
C GLU A 2 -13.85 -15.90 -12.70
N GLU A 3 -13.43 -14.68 -13.00
CA GLU A 3 -13.25 -13.63 -12.00
C GLU A 3 -14.35 -12.57 -12.13
N ILE A 4 -14.97 -12.21 -11.00
CA ILE A 4 -16.03 -11.20 -10.94
C ILE A 4 -15.60 -10.09 -9.99
N VAL A 5 -15.64 -8.84 -10.45
CA VAL A 5 -15.34 -7.65 -9.64
C VAL A 5 -16.64 -6.95 -9.26
N LEU A 6 -16.97 -6.95 -7.96
CA LEU A 6 -18.18 -6.33 -7.43
C LEU A 6 -17.87 -4.94 -6.87
N LYS A 7 -18.56 -3.90 -7.38
CA LYS A 7 -18.54 -2.55 -6.79
C LYS A 7 -19.75 -2.36 -5.88
N ILE A 8 -19.50 -2.37 -4.57
CA ILE A 8 -20.54 -2.19 -3.55
C ILE A 8 -20.64 -0.70 -3.22
N ARG A 9 -21.81 -0.08 -3.47
CA ARG A 9 -22.06 1.33 -3.15
C ARG A 9 -22.29 1.57 -1.65
N ASP A 10 -22.84 0.58 -0.97
CA ASP A 10 -23.22 0.66 0.44
C ASP A 10 -22.25 -0.12 1.32
N LYS A 11 -21.45 0.62 2.10
CA LYS A 11 -20.43 0.04 2.99
C LYS A 11 -21.05 -0.80 4.12
N SER A 12 -22.29 -0.53 4.53
CA SER A 12 -22.95 -1.26 5.62
C SER A 12 -23.23 -2.72 5.24
N LYS A 13 -23.51 -2.97 3.96
CA LYS A 13 -23.83 -4.30 3.43
C LYS A 13 -22.61 -5.13 3.06
N LEU A 14 -21.41 -4.52 3.04
CA LEU A 14 -20.17 -5.20 2.69
C LEU A 14 -19.88 -6.34 3.65
N LYS A 15 -20.06 -6.13 4.97
CA LYS A 15 -19.80 -7.15 5.99
C LYS A 15 -20.70 -8.38 5.79
N PHE A 16 -21.99 -8.15 5.53
CA PHE A 16 -22.96 -9.20 5.26
C PHE A 16 -22.61 -9.98 3.98
N LEU A 17 -22.33 -9.27 2.88
CA LEU A 17 -21.98 -9.91 1.61
C LEU A 17 -20.69 -10.73 1.73
N LYS A 18 -19.69 -10.22 2.46
CA LYS A 18 -18.44 -10.93 2.74
C LYS A 18 -18.70 -12.25 3.47
N GLN A 19 -19.54 -12.22 4.52
CA GLN A 19 -19.90 -13.43 5.26
C GLN A 19 -20.64 -14.43 4.38
N LEU A 20 -21.55 -13.98 3.52
CA LEU A 20 -22.27 -14.84 2.59
C LEU A 20 -21.34 -15.50 1.59
N LEU A 21 -20.42 -14.73 0.99
CA LEU A 21 -19.43 -15.26 0.05
C LEU A 21 -18.43 -16.22 0.70
N GLU A 22 -18.08 -16.00 1.98
CA GLU A 22 -17.22 -16.92 2.75
C GLU A 22 -17.88 -18.27 3.03
N GLN A 23 -19.22 -18.36 3.02
CA GLN A 23 -19.96 -19.60 3.21
C GLN A 23 -20.10 -20.44 1.94
N LEU A 24 -19.69 -19.91 0.78
CA LEU A 24 -19.78 -20.62 -0.49
C LEU A 24 -18.46 -21.35 -0.74
N ASP A 25 -18.48 -22.67 -0.64
CA ASP A 25 -17.30 -23.56 -0.76
C ASP A 25 -16.59 -23.47 -2.13
N PHE A 26 -17.24 -22.87 -3.12
CA PHE A 26 -16.74 -22.70 -4.49
C PHE A 26 -16.22 -21.28 -4.78
N VAL A 27 -16.29 -20.35 -3.83
CA VAL A 27 -15.88 -18.96 -4.01
C VAL A 27 -14.57 -18.70 -3.27
N GLU A 28 -13.52 -18.40 -4.04
CA GLU A 28 -12.22 -18.02 -3.47
C GLU A 28 -12.10 -16.48 -3.41
N MET A 29 -12.06 -15.92 -2.20
CA MET A 29 -11.88 -14.49 -2.02
C MET A 29 -10.40 -14.11 -1.97
N LYS A 30 -9.91 -13.43 -3.01
CA LYS A 30 -8.59 -12.78 -2.98
C LYS A 30 -8.62 -11.61 -2.00
N LYS A 31 -7.97 -11.78 -0.84
CA LYS A 31 -7.68 -10.65 0.06
C LYS A 31 -6.75 -9.69 -0.69
N SER A 32 -7.19 -8.47 -0.91
CA SER A 32 -6.28 -7.40 -1.30
C SER A 32 -5.26 -7.25 -0.17
N LYS A 33 -4.02 -7.68 -0.38
CA LYS A 33 -2.92 -7.27 0.48
C LYS A 33 -2.91 -5.75 0.42
N SER A 34 -3.26 -5.09 1.51
CA SER A 34 -2.82 -3.72 1.72
C SER A 34 -1.30 -3.78 1.62
N VAL A 35 -0.73 -3.09 0.64
CA VAL A 35 0.69 -2.81 0.66
C VAL A 35 0.87 -1.96 1.90
N GLU A 36 1.32 -2.58 2.99
CA GLU A 36 1.85 -1.84 4.12
C GLU A 36 3.03 -1.08 3.55
N HIS A 37 2.86 0.23 3.38
CA HIS A 37 3.99 1.12 3.23
C HIS A 37 4.71 1.08 4.58
N SER A 38 5.64 0.14 4.72
CA SER A 38 6.62 0.21 5.80
C SER A 38 7.25 1.59 5.75
N ASP A 39 7.30 2.29 6.89
CA ASP A 39 8.09 3.51 7.13
C ASP A 39 9.61 3.18 7.06
N HIS A 40 10.04 2.45 6.04
CA HIS A 40 11.45 2.36 5.71
C HIS A 40 11.83 3.71 5.14
N ASN A 41 12.55 4.52 5.92
CA ASN A 41 13.12 5.73 5.35
C ASN A 41 14.10 5.27 4.28
N PHE A 42 13.92 5.77 3.07
CA PHE A 42 14.78 5.48 1.93
C PHE A 42 16.28 5.65 2.26
N PHE A 43 16.59 6.57 3.18
CA PHE A 43 17.94 6.87 3.68
C PHE A 43 18.46 5.90 4.73
N ASP A 44 17.61 5.06 5.34
CA ASP A 44 18.00 3.98 6.25
C ASP A 44 18.65 2.80 5.50
N SER A 45 18.65 2.84 4.16
CA SER A 45 19.37 1.91 3.29
C SER A 45 20.89 2.12 3.45
N ALA A 46 21.42 1.62 4.57
CA ALA A 46 22.71 1.97 5.15
C ALA A 46 23.90 1.87 4.18
N GLY A 47 23.89 0.96 3.21
CA GLY A 47 25.08 0.70 2.38
C GLY A 47 25.48 1.79 1.38
N MET A 48 24.53 2.60 0.88
CA MET A 48 24.83 3.64 -0.13
C MET A 48 25.13 5.01 0.49
N TRP A 49 24.63 5.24 1.70
CA TRP A 49 24.64 6.54 2.37
C TRP A 49 25.35 6.51 3.74
N GLU A 50 25.91 5.37 4.15
CA GLU A 50 26.70 5.24 5.38
C GLU A 50 27.79 6.31 5.45
N GLY A 51 27.83 7.07 6.55
CA GLY A 51 28.80 8.13 6.76
C GLY A 51 28.53 9.44 6.01
N ARG A 52 27.38 9.59 5.35
CA ARG A 52 26.95 10.85 4.72
C ARG A 52 25.74 11.43 5.46
N ASP A 53 25.83 12.69 5.85
CA ASP A 53 24.72 13.45 6.45
C ASP A 53 23.75 13.95 5.35
N ILE A 54 22.93 13.02 4.83
CA ILE A 54 22.01 13.25 3.72
C ILE A 54 20.58 12.94 4.17
N ASP A 55 19.75 13.99 4.15
CA ASP A 55 18.30 13.91 4.34
C ASP A 55 17.56 14.42 3.09
N SER A 56 16.34 13.93 2.91
CA SER A 56 15.35 14.35 1.93
C SER A 56 15.20 15.87 1.79
N ARG A 57 15.23 16.61 2.91
CA ARG A 57 15.09 18.08 2.91
C ARG A 57 16.30 18.74 2.26
N ARG A 58 17.49 18.31 2.63
CA ARG A 58 18.75 18.83 2.09
C ARG A 58 18.84 18.61 0.58
N LEU A 59 18.49 17.41 0.10
CA LEU A 59 18.45 17.13 -1.34
C LEU A 59 17.43 18.01 -2.07
N ARG A 60 16.27 18.27 -1.45
CA ARG A 60 15.25 19.14 -2.03
C ARG A 60 15.72 20.59 -2.15
N ASP A 61 16.38 21.09 -1.10
CA ASP A 61 16.89 22.47 -1.07
C ASP A 61 18.00 22.68 -2.12
N GLU A 62 18.91 21.71 -2.28
CA GLU A 62 19.94 21.73 -3.32
C GLU A 62 19.32 21.64 -4.74
N ALA A 63 18.41 20.70 -4.96
CA ALA A 63 17.80 20.48 -6.27
C ALA A 63 16.90 21.63 -6.73
N TRP A 64 16.25 22.31 -5.78
CA TRP A 64 15.28 23.36 -6.06
C TRP A 64 15.79 24.77 -5.77
N THR A 65 17.11 24.97 -5.86
CA THR A 65 17.73 26.30 -5.77
C THR A 65 17.10 27.23 -6.82
N ARG A 66 16.06 27.98 -6.42
CA ARG A 66 15.42 29.00 -7.26
C ARG A 66 16.37 30.19 -7.30
N LYS A 67 17.21 30.25 -8.33
CA LYS A 67 17.83 31.50 -8.76
C LYS A 67 16.77 32.46 -9.27
#